data_AF-A0A3M1TJT8-F1
#
_entry.id   AF-A0A3M1TJT8-F1
#
_cell.length_a   1.000
_cell.length_b   1.000
_cell.length_c   1.000
_cell.angle_alpha   90.00
_cell.angle_beta   90.00
_cell.angle_gamma   90.00
#
_symmetry.space_group_name_H-M   'P 1'
#
loop_
_entity.id
_entity.type
_entity.pdbx_description
1 polymer ?
#
loop_
_entity_poly.entity_id
_entity_poly.type
_entity_poly.pdbx_seq_one_letter_code
_entity_poly.pdbx_strand_id
1 'polypeptide(L)'
;MTRSSPSTPGRSPSGSPGRAWAVAFAPCEFAGSSLAPSSSSLPRGAAFAAETLAGVRRDAVVRRRRVGGPAVDRSGALRRRRRRGGFTLLELLVVVAIVAVVAGGVVLALGGEVEERARGDLVLHELTQLRRAVLRFQRDTGHLPRRGPFALTSDPTPGAVVLGADPDAAEWFASPANMAQLLENPLRPPQEFAGMLAAPSPADLPLGVWNPDARRGWRGPYLHREGSRSVPAGDDLTGPPVPEVPVVLDPWGNPFLLFLDAATPDDLRLARLVSLGPDGALGSGDDIEVRLQ
;
A
#
# COMPACT_ATOMS: atom_id res chain seq x y z
N MET A 1 -12.10 49.22 71.97
CA MET A 1 -10.63 49.36 71.92
C MET A 1 -10.07 48.15 71.20
N THR A 2 -8.98 48.38 70.45
CA THR A 2 -8.29 47.51 69.46
C THR A 2 -8.98 47.39 68.09
N ARG A 3 -8.29 47.33 66.96
CA ARG A 3 -7.15 48.09 66.37
C ARG A 3 -7.16 47.69 64.87
N SER A 4 -6.52 48.50 64.02
CA SER A 4 -6.69 48.52 62.57
C SER A 4 -5.63 47.75 61.77
N SER A 5 -6.00 47.42 60.50
CA SER A 5 -5.17 47.46 59.26
C SER A 5 -4.37 46.18 58.83
N PRO A 6 -3.77 46.11 57.62
CA PRO A 6 -4.31 45.40 56.43
C PRO A 6 -3.26 44.50 55.69
N SER A 7 -3.64 43.79 54.62
CA SER A 7 -2.69 43.37 53.55
C SER A 7 -3.38 43.02 52.22
N THR A 8 -2.69 43.39 51.14
CA THR A 8 -3.13 43.53 49.75
C THR A 8 -2.73 42.30 48.88
N PRO A 9 -2.82 42.29 47.52
CA PRO A 9 -3.49 41.23 46.76
C PRO A 9 -2.52 40.25 46.02
N GLY A 10 -3.03 39.07 45.67
CA GLY A 10 -2.31 38.06 44.87
C GLY A 10 -2.77 38.03 43.42
N ARG A 11 -1.79 38.14 42.51
CA ARG A 11 -1.86 38.23 41.04
C ARG A 11 -2.58 37.09 40.31
N SER A 12 -3.22 37.45 39.20
CA SER A 12 -3.54 36.60 38.05
C SER A 12 -2.30 36.05 37.34
N PRO A 13 -2.38 34.88 36.69
CA PRO A 13 -1.59 34.56 35.51
C PRO A 13 -2.39 34.86 34.24
N SER A 14 -1.76 35.63 33.36
CA SER A 14 -2.16 35.98 32.01
C SER A 14 -2.38 34.76 31.12
N GLY A 15 -3.56 34.67 30.50
CA GLY A 15 -3.78 33.85 29.33
C GLY A 15 -3.11 34.46 28.10
N SER A 16 -2.35 33.65 27.37
CA SER A 16 -1.87 33.93 26.02
C SER A 16 -3.00 33.62 25.01
N PRO A 17 -3.28 34.49 24.04
CA PRO A 17 -4.37 34.26 23.09
C PRO A 17 -3.93 33.32 21.96
N GLY A 18 -4.71 32.26 21.77
CA GLY A 18 -4.64 31.37 20.62
C GLY A 18 -4.89 32.12 19.32
N ARG A 19 -4.03 31.88 18.32
CA ARG A 19 -4.19 32.38 16.96
C ARG A 19 -5.22 31.49 16.24
N ALA A 20 -6.45 31.97 16.16
CA ALA A 20 -7.49 31.41 15.30
C ALA A 20 -7.21 31.81 13.83
N TRP A 21 -6.97 30.82 12.98
CA TRP A 21 -6.95 30.99 11.53
C TRP A 21 -8.38 30.83 11.00
N ALA A 22 -9.11 31.94 10.89
CA ALA A 22 -10.40 31.98 10.21
C ALA A 22 -10.17 32.41 8.76
N VAL A 23 -10.25 31.47 7.82
CA VAL A 23 -10.32 31.80 6.39
C VAL A 23 -11.79 31.73 5.99
N ALA A 24 -12.37 32.91 5.78
CA ALA A 24 -13.70 33.09 5.22
C ALA A 24 -13.63 32.92 3.69
N PHE A 25 -14.48 32.05 3.14
CA PHE A 25 -14.79 32.06 1.70
C PHE A 25 -16.29 32.24 1.49
N ALA A 26 -16.61 33.25 0.69
CA ALA A 26 -17.94 33.62 0.22
C ALA A 26 -18.46 32.62 -0.84
N PRO A 27 -19.79 32.54 -1.04
CA PRO A 27 -20.40 31.56 -1.94
C PRO A 27 -20.39 32.05 -3.40
N CYS A 28 -20.12 31.15 -4.34
CA CYS A 28 -20.45 31.36 -5.75
C CYS A 28 -21.73 30.58 -6.09
N GLU A 29 -22.80 31.32 -6.35
CA GLU A 29 -23.94 30.88 -7.14
C GLU A 29 -23.48 30.54 -8.56
N PHE A 30 -23.91 29.39 -9.09
CA PHE A 30 -24.02 29.23 -10.53
C PHE A 30 -25.21 28.32 -10.88
N ALA A 31 -26.04 28.84 -11.77
CA ALA A 31 -27.29 28.27 -12.23
C ALA A 31 -27.10 27.38 -13.47
N GLY A 32 -28.04 26.42 -13.64
CA GLY A 32 -28.33 25.72 -14.90
C GLY A 32 -27.43 24.51 -15.20
N SER A 33 -27.88 23.38 -15.75
CA SER A 33 -29.13 23.08 -16.44
C SER A 33 -29.35 21.55 -16.48
N SER A 34 -30.62 21.18 -16.46
CA SER A 34 -31.19 19.89 -16.87
C SER A 34 -30.57 19.35 -18.17
N LEU A 35 -30.37 18.02 -18.25
CA LEU A 35 -30.75 17.16 -19.39
C LEU A 35 -30.38 15.68 -19.12
N ALA A 36 -31.41 14.83 -19.00
CA ALA A 36 -31.40 13.43 -19.42
C ALA A 36 -31.61 13.37 -20.97
N PRO A 37 -31.63 12.23 -21.69
CA PRO A 37 -31.60 10.83 -21.25
C PRO A 37 -30.70 9.90 -22.11
N SER A 38 -30.72 8.59 -21.81
CA SER A 38 -30.99 7.49 -22.77
C SER A 38 -30.11 6.25 -22.64
N SER A 39 -30.79 5.14 -22.88
CA SER A 39 -30.44 3.73 -22.73
C SER A 39 -29.81 3.12 -23.99
N SER A 40 -28.89 2.17 -23.81
CA SER A 40 -28.59 1.11 -24.80
C SER A 40 -27.79 0.01 -24.12
N SER A 41 -28.42 -1.10 -23.72
CA SER A 41 -28.56 -2.36 -24.48
C SER A 41 -27.24 -3.15 -24.66
N LEU A 42 -27.19 -4.29 -23.97
CA LEU A 42 -26.22 -5.39 -24.09
C LEU A 42 -26.19 -6.00 -25.50
N PRO A 43 -25.12 -6.75 -25.83
CA PRO A 43 -25.29 -7.99 -26.55
C PRO A 43 -24.89 -9.21 -25.69
N ARG A 44 -25.82 -10.17 -25.71
CA ARG A 44 -25.65 -11.56 -25.27
C ARG A 44 -24.87 -12.34 -26.32
N GLY A 45 -23.99 -13.22 -25.84
CA GLY A 45 -23.84 -14.58 -26.38
C GLY A 45 -22.91 -14.76 -27.58
N ALA A 46 -21.74 -15.31 -27.31
CA ALA A 46 -21.13 -16.33 -28.16
C ALA A 46 -20.26 -17.24 -27.29
N ALA A 47 -20.79 -18.43 -27.01
CA ALA A 47 -20.05 -19.55 -26.47
C ALA A 47 -19.00 -19.99 -27.49
N PHE A 48 -17.77 -20.24 -27.07
CA PHE A 48 -16.86 -21.11 -27.80
C PHE A 48 -16.14 -22.06 -26.85
N ALA A 49 -16.14 -23.31 -27.29
CA ALA A 49 -15.94 -24.51 -26.52
C ALA A 49 -14.48 -24.75 -26.12
N ALA A 50 -14.36 -25.51 -25.04
CA ALA A 50 -13.16 -26.19 -24.59
C ALA A 50 -12.61 -27.13 -25.67
N GLU A 51 -11.29 -27.26 -25.75
CA GLU A 51 -10.68 -28.51 -26.21
C GLU A 51 -9.33 -28.76 -25.54
N THR A 52 -9.30 -29.93 -24.91
CA THR A 52 -8.26 -30.53 -24.09
C THR A 52 -7.29 -31.29 -24.99
N LEU A 53 -5.97 -31.11 -24.84
CA LEU A 53 -4.98 -31.93 -25.55
C LEU A 53 -4.19 -32.79 -24.56
N ALA A 54 -4.69 -34.02 -24.39
CA ALA A 54 -3.93 -35.19 -23.97
C ALA A 54 -3.68 -36.07 -25.20
N GLY A 55 -2.47 -36.59 -25.38
CA GLY A 55 -2.23 -37.52 -26.50
C GLY A 55 -0.78 -37.92 -26.75
N VAL A 56 -0.21 -38.71 -25.86
CA VAL A 56 0.98 -39.54 -26.12
C VAL A 56 0.62 -40.67 -27.08
N ARG A 57 1.34 -40.86 -28.20
CA ARG A 57 1.39 -42.14 -28.92
C ARG A 57 2.78 -42.46 -29.47
N ARG A 58 3.22 -43.68 -29.15
CA ARG A 58 4.35 -44.40 -29.73
C ARG A 58 3.93 -44.98 -31.08
N ASP A 59 4.85 -45.12 -32.03
CA ASP A 59 4.87 -46.31 -32.89
C ASP A 59 6.24 -46.54 -33.54
N ALA A 60 6.62 -47.81 -33.55
CA ALA A 60 7.84 -48.37 -34.10
C ALA A 60 7.61 -48.85 -35.53
N VAL A 61 8.59 -48.66 -36.42
CA VAL A 61 8.61 -49.38 -37.71
C VAL A 61 10.00 -49.94 -37.97
N VAL A 62 10.07 -51.27 -37.88
CA VAL A 62 11.15 -52.14 -38.35
C VAL A 62 10.98 -52.37 -39.85
N ARG A 63 12.02 -52.16 -40.65
CA ARG A 63 12.18 -52.87 -41.92
C ARG A 63 13.66 -53.23 -42.17
N ARG A 64 13.91 -54.54 -42.27
CA ARG A 64 15.13 -55.11 -42.84
C ARG A 64 14.99 -55.20 -44.36
N ARG A 65 16.07 -54.92 -45.10
CA ARG A 65 16.43 -55.64 -46.33
C ARG A 65 17.95 -55.76 -46.42
N ARG A 66 18.43 -57.01 -46.55
CA ARG A 66 19.76 -57.37 -47.04
C ARG A 66 19.74 -57.43 -48.57
N VAL A 67 20.93 -57.27 -49.16
CA VAL A 67 21.55 -57.90 -50.36
C VAL A 67 22.57 -56.85 -50.83
N GLY A 68 23.90 -57.03 -50.76
CA GLY A 68 24.77 -57.99 -51.46
C GLY A 68 25.93 -57.14 -52.05
N GLY A 69 27.20 -57.47 -51.77
CA GLY A 69 28.38 -56.72 -52.29
C GLY A 69 28.79 -57.14 -53.71
N PRO A 70 30.05 -56.95 -54.16
CA PRO A 70 31.11 -56.03 -53.72
C PRO A 70 31.67 -55.17 -54.88
N ALA A 71 32.32 -54.04 -54.59
CA ALA A 71 33.33 -53.47 -55.50
C ALA A 71 34.24 -52.51 -54.74
N VAL A 72 35.51 -52.89 -54.67
CA VAL A 72 36.62 -52.04 -54.26
C VAL A 72 36.83 -51.02 -55.38
N ASP A 73 36.74 -49.73 -55.08
CA ASP A 73 37.42 -48.70 -55.85
C ASP A 73 38.36 -47.90 -54.93
N ARG A 74 39.63 -47.91 -55.34
CA ARG A 74 40.77 -47.27 -54.70
C ARG A 74 40.84 -45.84 -55.21
N SER A 75 40.18 -44.93 -54.51
CA SER A 75 40.47 -43.51 -54.67
C SER A 75 40.70 -42.92 -53.29
N GLY A 76 41.96 -42.97 -52.87
CA GLY A 76 42.50 -42.26 -51.72
C GLY A 76 42.46 -40.76 -51.96
N ALA A 77 41.26 -40.18 -51.91
CA ALA A 77 41.11 -38.76 -51.65
C ALA A 77 41.61 -38.55 -50.23
N LEU A 78 42.84 -38.04 -50.13
CA LEU A 78 43.47 -37.59 -48.88
C LEU A 78 42.52 -36.62 -48.19
N ARG A 79 41.66 -37.14 -47.32
CA ARG A 79 40.91 -36.33 -46.36
C ARG A 79 41.96 -35.68 -45.49
N ARG A 80 42.34 -34.45 -45.87
CA ARG A 80 43.09 -33.52 -45.03
C ARG A 80 42.36 -33.52 -43.69
N ARG A 81 42.92 -34.20 -42.69
CA ARG A 81 42.47 -34.08 -41.30
C ARG A 81 42.55 -32.60 -41.01
N ARG A 82 41.40 -31.92 -41.04
CA ARG A 82 41.29 -30.57 -40.48
C ARG A 82 41.78 -30.74 -39.06
N ARG A 83 42.96 -30.17 -38.77
CA ARG A 83 43.48 -30.12 -37.41
C ARG A 83 42.40 -29.42 -36.60
N ARG A 84 41.67 -30.19 -35.79
CA ARG A 84 40.79 -29.60 -34.78
C ARG A 84 41.76 -28.97 -33.79
N GLY A 85 41.94 -27.66 -33.88
CA GLY A 85 42.63 -26.90 -32.84
C GLY A 85 41.85 -27.12 -31.55
N GLY A 86 42.48 -27.77 -30.57
CA GLY A 86 41.96 -27.80 -29.22
C GLY A 86 42.25 -26.45 -28.56
N PHE A 87 41.31 -25.95 -27.77
CA PHE A 87 41.53 -24.77 -26.95
C PHE A 87 42.67 -25.04 -25.97
N THR A 88 43.60 -24.10 -25.87
CA THR A 88 44.63 -24.18 -24.82
C THR A 88 44.00 -23.78 -23.49
N LEU A 89 44.49 -24.33 -22.38
CA LEU A 89 44.01 -23.95 -21.03
C LEU A 89 44.18 -22.44 -20.78
N LEU A 90 45.23 -21.85 -21.34
CA LEU A 90 45.53 -20.42 -21.22
C LEU A 90 44.52 -19.55 -21.97
N GLU A 91 44.06 -20.00 -23.13
CA GLU A 91 43.06 -19.30 -23.93
C GLU A 91 41.69 -19.32 -23.24
N LEU A 92 41.34 -20.44 -22.59
CA LEU A 92 40.16 -20.48 -21.74
C LEU A 92 40.33 -19.59 -20.50
N LEU A 93 41.51 -19.58 -19.87
CA LEU A 93 41.81 -18.78 -18.69
C LEU A 93 41.66 -17.27 -18.98
N VAL A 94 42.22 -16.80 -20.10
CA VAL A 94 42.14 -15.38 -20.45
C VAL A 94 40.70 -14.95 -20.74
N VAL A 95 39.90 -15.83 -21.37
CA VAL A 95 38.49 -15.54 -21.66
C VAL A 95 37.69 -15.41 -20.38
N VAL A 96 37.81 -16.37 -19.45
CA VAL A 96 37.07 -16.28 -18.18
C VAL A 96 37.54 -15.10 -17.33
N ALA A 97 38.83 -14.74 -17.39
CA ALA A 97 39.35 -13.55 -16.72
C ALA A 97 38.75 -12.26 -17.29
N ILE A 98 38.68 -12.12 -18.62
CA ILE A 98 38.07 -10.95 -19.27
C ILE A 98 36.56 -10.89 -18.98
N VAL A 99 35.84 -12.01 -19.08
CA VAL A 99 34.40 -12.07 -18.77
C VAL A 99 34.14 -11.68 -17.32
N ALA A 100 34.96 -12.15 -16.35
CA ALA A 100 34.82 -11.78 -14.95
C ALA A 100 34.99 -10.28 -14.72
N VAL A 101 35.99 -9.64 -15.36
CA VAL A 101 36.22 -8.20 -15.25
C VAL A 101 35.07 -7.40 -15.87
N VAL A 102 34.62 -7.78 -17.07
CA VAL A 102 33.52 -7.08 -17.76
C VAL A 102 32.22 -7.24 -16.98
N ALA A 103 31.88 -8.45 -16.55
CA ALA A 103 30.67 -8.72 -15.78
C ALA A 103 30.68 -7.96 -14.44
N GLY A 104 31.80 -7.98 -13.71
CA GLY A 104 31.96 -7.23 -12.47
C GLY A 104 31.82 -5.72 -12.67
N GLY A 105 32.41 -5.17 -13.74
CA GLY A 105 32.28 -3.76 -14.09
C GLY A 105 30.84 -3.34 -14.38
N VAL A 106 30.07 -4.16 -15.08
CA VAL A 106 28.65 -3.90 -15.38
C VAL A 106 27.80 -3.87 -14.11
N VAL A 107 28.01 -4.81 -13.18
CA VAL A 107 27.26 -4.86 -11.92
C VAL A 107 27.50 -3.59 -11.09
N LEU A 108 28.75 -3.14 -10.99
CA LEU A 108 29.08 -1.92 -10.25
C LEU A 108 28.53 -0.65 -10.93
N ALA A 109 28.52 -0.62 -12.26
CA ALA A 109 28.04 0.55 -13.02
C ALA A 109 26.51 0.69 -13.02
N LEU A 110 25.76 -0.41 -13.02
CA LEU A 110 24.28 -0.39 -13.15
C LEU A 110 23.53 -0.71 -11.86
N GLY A 111 24.20 -1.26 -10.83
CA GLY A 111 23.54 -1.76 -9.63
C GLY A 111 22.65 -0.73 -8.93
N GLY A 112 23.17 0.48 -8.71
CA GLY A 112 22.43 1.55 -8.01
C GLY A 112 21.21 2.05 -8.78
N GLU A 113 21.30 2.23 -10.10
CA GLU A 113 20.16 2.69 -10.90
C GLU A 113 19.05 1.66 -11.01
N VAL A 114 19.41 0.38 -11.13
CA VAL A 114 18.43 -0.72 -11.23
C VAL A 114 17.71 -0.89 -9.90
N GLU A 115 18.42 -0.80 -8.78
CA GLU A 115 17.82 -0.86 -7.45
C GLU A 115 16.84 0.29 -7.20
N GLU A 116 17.22 1.52 -7.55
CA GLU A 116 16.35 2.67 -7.35
C GLU A 116 15.08 2.64 -8.22
N ARG A 117 15.22 2.21 -9.49
CA ARG A 117 14.06 1.95 -10.36
C ARG A 117 13.16 0.86 -9.78
N ALA A 118 13.76 -0.22 -9.26
CA ALA A 118 13.02 -1.31 -8.64
C ALA A 118 12.26 -0.84 -7.37
N ARG A 119 12.85 0.04 -6.56
CA ARG A 119 12.17 0.68 -5.42
C ARG A 119 10.98 1.52 -5.88
N GLY A 120 11.16 2.36 -6.90
CA GLY A 120 10.07 3.17 -7.46
C GLY A 120 8.89 2.32 -7.96
N ASP A 121 9.19 1.25 -8.71
CA ASP A 121 8.16 0.32 -9.20
C ASP A 121 7.44 -0.40 -8.05
N LEU A 122 8.17 -0.77 -7.00
CA LEU A 122 7.61 -1.39 -5.79
C LEU A 122 6.65 -0.43 -5.06
N VAL A 123 7.04 0.83 -4.88
CA VAL A 123 6.20 1.87 -4.24
C VAL A 123 4.89 2.03 -5.00
N LEU A 124 4.94 2.14 -6.32
CA LEU A 124 3.74 2.26 -7.14
C LEU A 124 2.81 1.05 -7.00
N HIS A 125 3.38 -0.15 -6.89
CA HIS A 125 2.63 -1.36 -6.62
C HIS A 125 1.94 -1.30 -5.25
N GLU A 126 2.67 -0.92 -4.21
CA GLU A 126 2.16 -0.78 -2.83
C GLU A 126 1.09 0.32 -2.72
N LEU A 127 1.29 1.49 -3.31
CA LEU A 127 0.29 2.55 -3.40
C LEU A 127 -0.98 2.08 -4.10
N THR A 128 -0.85 1.26 -5.15
CA THR A 128 -2.00 0.67 -5.84
C THR A 128 -2.74 -0.32 -4.94
N GLN A 129 -2.03 -1.12 -4.15
CA GLN A 129 -2.62 -2.04 -3.17
C GLN A 129 -3.35 -1.27 -2.05
N LEU A 130 -2.70 -0.24 -1.50
CA LEU A 130 -3.26 0.66 -0.50
C LEU A 130 -4.52 1.35 -1.02
N ARG A 131 -4.49 1.90 -2.23
CA ARG A 131 -5.66 2.49 -2.89
C ARG A 131 -6.81 1.49 -2.95
N ARG A 132 -6.55 0.26 -3.39
CA ARG A 132 -7.59 -0.78 -3.44
C ARG A 132 -8.12 -1.15 -2.06
N ALA A 133 -7.30 -1.09 -1.01
CA ALA A 133 -7.74 -1.32 0.37
C ALA A 133 -8.66 -0.21 0.85
N VAL A 134 -8.28 1.07 0.66
CA VAL A 134 -9.10 2.23 1.03
C VAL A 134 -10.43 2.24 0.28
N LEU A 135 -10.41 1.97 -1.04
CA LEU A 135 -11.64 1.90 -1.84
C LEU A 135 -12.56 0.75 -1.43
N ARG A 136 -11.99 -0.41 -1.06
CA ARG A 136 -12.79 -1.52 -0.51
C ARG A 136 -13.38 -1.16 0.85
N PHE A 137 -12.59 -0.55 1.73
CA PHE A 137 -13.08 -0.04 3.01
C PHE A 137 -14.26 0.90 2.81
N GLN A 138 -14.13 1.92 1.95
CA GLN A 138 -15.19 2.87 1.70
C GLN A 138 -16.42 2.23 1.05
N ARG A 139 -16.26 1.29 0.12
CA ARG A 139 -17.39 0.59 -0.48
C ARG A 139 -18.14 -0.24 0.57
N ASP A 140 -17.42 -0.91 1.44
CA ASP A 140 -17.98 -1.85 2.41
C ASP A 140 -18.57 -1.10 3.62
N THR A 141 -17.98 0.02 4.07
CA THR A 141 -18.46 0.78 5.23
C THR A 141 -19.25 2.03 4.86
N GLY A 142 -19.09 2.55 3.64
CA GLY A 142 -19.63 3.81 3.15
C GLY A 142 -18.84 5.06 3.55
N HIS A 143 -17.74 4.90 4.30
CA HIS A 143 -16.96 6.02 4.83
C HIS A 143 -15.48 5.84 4.56
N LEU A 144 -14.75 6.95 4.46
CA LEU A 144 -13.29 6.90 4.46
C LEU A 144 -12.73 6.65 5.87
N PRO A 145 -11.50 6.16 5.99
CA PRO A 145 -10.83 6.05 7.29
C PRO A 145 -10.87 7.38 8.05
N ARG A 146 -10.96 7.32 9.38
CA ARG A 146 -11.06 8.48 10.30
C ARG A 146 -12.33 9.34 10.13
N ARG A 147 -13.33 8.88 9.36
CA ARG A 147 -14.57 9.64 9.07
C ARG A 147 -15.83 8.90 9.50
N GLY A 148 -16.90 9.67 9.68
CA GLY A 148 -18.20 9.17 10.11
C GLY A 148 -18.11 8.35 11.40
N PRO A 149 -18.65 7.13 11.45
CA PRO A 149 -18.53 6.23 12.61
C PRO A 149 -17.07 5.80 12.88
N PHE A 150 -16.14 6.00 11.94
CA PHE A 150 -14.74 5.70 12.21
C PHE A 150 -13.94 6.91 12.67
N ALA A 151 -14.58 8.05 12.90
CA ALA A 151 -13.96 9.24 13.47
C ALA A 151 -13.73 9.09 14.98
N LEU A 152 -12.75 9.83 15.48
CA LEU A 152 -12.49 9.95 16.90
C LEU A 152 -13.60 10.75 17.58
N THR A 153 -14.11 10.26 18.71
CA THR A 153 -15.13 10.94 19.51
C THR A 153 -14.79 10.92 21.00
N SER A 154 -15.17 11.97 21.71
CA SER A 154 -15.19 12.01 23.18
C SER A 154 -16.46 11.38 23.76
N ASP A 155 -17.53 11.30 22.95
CA ASP A 155 -18.82 10.77 23.36
C ASP A 155 -18.93 9.29 22.98
N PRO A 156 -19.35 8.39 23.88
CA PRO A 156 -19.47 6.95 23.62
C PRO A 156 -20.72 6.65 22.76
N THR A 157 -20.81 7.28 21.60
CA THR A 157 -21.86 7.03 20.62
C THR A 157 -21.60 5.65 19.99
N PRO A 158 -22.63 4.79 19.87
CA PRO A 158 -22.47 3.48 19.25
C PRO A 158 -21.87 3.58 17.85
N GLY A 159 -20.77 2.86 17.64
CA GLY A 159 -20.12 2.75 16.36
C GLY A 159 -19.08 3.83 16.08
N ALA A 160 -18.67 4.62 17.08
CA ALA A 160 -17.56 5.57 16.97
C ALA A 160 -16.25 5.03 17.58
N VAL A 161 -15.08 5.49 17.11
CA VAL A 161 -13.79 5.12 17.71
C VAL A 161 -13.58 5.95 18.97
N VAL A 162 -13.57 5.28 20.13
CA VAL A 162 -13.29 5.91 21.42
C VAL A 162 -11.82 5.67 21.75
N LEU A 163 -11.02 6.73 21.81
CA LEU A 163 -9.70 6.67 22.43
C LEU A 163 -9.85 7.08 23.89
N GLY A 164 -9.05 6.47 24.77
CA GLY A 164 -8.98 6.89 26.17
C GLY A 164 -8.58 8.36 26.31
N ALA A 165 -8.55 8.88 27.54
CA ALA A 165 -8.20 10.27 27.83
C ALA A 165 -6.72 10.64 27.54
N ASP A 166 -6.02 9.84 26.73
CA ASP A 166 -4.64 10.04 26.34
C ASP A 166 -4.56 11.07 25.19
N PRO A 167 -3.98 12.26 25.43
CA PRO A 167 -3.81 13.27 24.37
C PRO A 167 -2.97 12.75 23.21
N ASP A 168 -2.07 11.80 23.47
CA ASP A 168 -1.11 11.35 22.46
C ASP A 168 -1.78 10.43 21.43
N ALA A 169 -2.72 9.62 21.89
CA ALA A 169 -3.56 8.78 21.03
C ALA A 169 -4.41 9.61 20.06
N ALA A 170 -4.93 10.75 20.51
CA ALA A 170 -5.74 11.63 19.67
C ALA A 170 -4.93 12.28 18.54
N GLU A 171 -3.69 12.69 18.84
CA GLU A 171 -2.80 13.27 17.84
C GLU A 171 -2.32 12.23 16.82
N TRP A 172 -1.94 11.03 17.28
CA TRP A 172 -1.69 9.91 16.36
C TRP A 172 -2.90 9.60 15.49
N PHE A 173 -4.10 9.59 16.07
CA PHE A 173 -5.31 9.29 15.30
C PHE A 173 -5.49 10.25 14.12
N ALA A 174 -5.21 11.54 14.34
CA ALA A 174 -5.30 12.58 13.33
C ALA A 174 -4.17 12.50 12.28
N SER A 175 -3.06 11.83 12.58
CA SER A 175 -1.92 11.71 11.67
C SER A 175 -2.32 11.10 10.32
N PRO A 176 -1.88 11.66 9.18
CA PRO A 176 -2.08 11.08 7.85
C PRO A 176 -1.54 9.66 7.72
N ALA A 177 -0.53 9.29 8.51
CA ALA A 177 0.07 7.95 8.54
C ALA A 177 -0.82 6.89 9.21
N ASN A 178 -1.88 7.30 9.91
CA ASN A 178 -2.77 6.36 10.60
C ASN A 178 -3.61 5.53 9.61
N MET A 179 -3.15 4.30 9.37
CA MET A 179 -3.79 3.29 8.51
C MET A 179 -4.39 2.13 9.33
N ALA A 180 -4.43 2.22 10.65
CA ALA A 180 -4.80 1.11 11.54
C ALA A 180 -6.19 0.54 11.23
N GLN A 181 -7.13 1.39 10.79
CA GLN A 181 -8.50 1.00 10.45
C GLN A 181 -8.61 0.09 9.21
N LEU A 182 -7.57 0.03 8.39
CA LEU A 182 -7.48 -0.90 7.26
C LEU A 182 -6.92 -2.26 7.66
N LEU A 183 -6.15 -2.31 8.73
CA LEU A 183 -5.48 -3.51 9.25
C LEU A 183 -6.36 -4.24 10.25
N GLU A 184 -7.10 -3.50 11.08
CA GLU A 184 -7.86 -4.03 12.20
C GLU A 184 -9.25 -3.39 12.27
N ASN A 185 -10.17 -4.06 12.98
CA ASN A 185 -11.51 -3.52 13.16
C ASN A 185 -11.47 -2.39 14.19
N PRO A 186 -11.67 -1.12 13.78
CA PRO A 186 -11.53 0.03 14.68
C PRO A 186 -12.66 0.15 15.70
N LEU A 187 -13.78 -0.57 15.49
CA LEU A 187 -14.91 -0.60 16.40
C LEU A 187 -14.80 -1.74 17.43
N ARG A 188 -13.67 -2.47 17.43
CA ARG A 188 -13.34 -3.41 18.49
C ARG A 188 -12.56 -2.66 19.57
N PRO A 189 -12.99 -2.68 20.84
CA PRO A 189 -12.18 -2.12 21.91
C PRO A 189 -10.83 -2.89 21.98
N PRO A 190 -9.71 -2.21 22.28
CA PRO A 190 -8.43 -2.88 22.47
C PRO A 190 -8.55 -4.00 23.52
N GLN A 191 -7.79 -5.09 23.39
CA GLN A 191 -7.95 -6.27 24.26
C GLN A 191 -7.82 -5.93 25.76
N GLU A 192 -7.03 -4.91 26.09
CA GLU A 192 -6.83 -4.41 27.46
C GLU A 192 -8.09 -3.77 28.08
N PHE A 193 -8.97 -3.22 27.23
CA PHE A 193 -10.23 -2.60 27.63
C PHE A 193 -11.45 -3.52 27.48
N ALA A 194 -11.29 -4.70 26.84
CA ALA A 194 -12.39 -5.63 26.55
C ALA A 194 -13.09 -6.20 27.81
N GLY A 195 -12.49 -6.05 28.99
CA GLY A 195 -13.09 -6.41 30.29
C GLY A 195 -13.40 -5.23 31.21
N MET A 196 -13.02 -4.00 30.83
CA MET A 196 -13.30 -2.80 31.60
C MET A 196 -14.51 -2.09 31.00
N LEU A 197 -15.65 -2.23 31.69
CA LEU A 197 -16.95 -1.63 31.40
C LEU A 197 -17.70 -2.30 30.23
N ALA A 198 -19.02 -2.16 30.27
CA ALA A 198 -20.00 -2.71 29.33
C ALA A 198 -19.88 -2.12 27.91
N ALA A 199 -18.69 -2.18 27.31
CA ALA A 199 -18.46 -1.78 25.94
C ALA A 199 -19.30 -2.68 25.01
N PRO A 200 -20.11 -2.11 24.10
CA PRO A 200 -20.92 -2.90 23.18
C PRO A 200 -20.02 -3.81 22.33
N SER A 201 -20.47 -5.05 22.09
CA SER A 201 -19.77 -5.94 21.17
C SER A 201 -19.79 -5.32 19.76
N PRO A 202 -18.79 -5.56 18.89
CA PRO A 202 -18.84 -5.09 17.51
C PRO A 202 -20.12 -5.52 16.75
N ALA A 203 -20.73 -6.64 17.15
CA ALA A 203 -22.00 -7.11 16.59
C ALA A 203 -23.20 -6.21 16.93
N ASP A 204 -23.12 -5.48 18.05
CA ASP A 204 -24.15 -4.54 18.49
C ASP A 204 -23.95 -3.14 17.88
N LEU A 205 -22.79 -2.92 17.25
CA LEU A 205 -22.43 -1.64 16.65
C LEU A 205 -22.79 -1.57 15.17
N PRO A 206 -23.35 -0.45 14.68
CA PRO A 206 -23.56 -0.26 13.26
C PRO A 206 -22.22 -0.32 12.54
N LEU A 207 -22.16 -1.12 11.47
CA LEU A 207 -20.95 -1.39 10.67
C LEU A 207 -19.81 -2.12 11.41
N GLY A 208 -19.97 -2.50 12.68
CA GLY A 208 -18.94 -3.21 13.45
C GLY A 208 -18.68 -4.63 12.95
N VAL A 209 -19.66 -5.24 12.27
CA VAL A 209 -19.55 -6.54 11.59
C VAL A 209 -20.13 -6.44 10.18
N TRP A 210 -19.56 -7.18 9.24
CA TRP A 210 -20.10 -7.31 7.89
C TRP A 210 -21.51 -7.91 7.89
N ASN A 211 -22.47 -7.16 7.36
CA ASN A 211 -23.82 -7.62 7.07
C ASN A 211 -23.95 -7.92 5.56
N PRO A 212 -24.14 -9.20 5.16
CA PRO A 212 -24.24 -9.58 3.74
C PRO A 212 -25.52 -9.07 3.06
N ASP A 213 -26.60 -8.87 3.80
CA ASP A 213 -27.89 -8.42 3.27
C ASP A 213 -27.85 -6.93 2.95
N ALA A 214 -27.32 -6.13 3.89
CA ALA A 214 -27.09 -4.71 3.69
C ALA A 214 -25.91 -4.45 2.75
N ARG A 215 -25.02 -5.44 2.55
CA ARG A 215 -23.69 -5.31 1.93
C ARG A 215 -22.89 -4.17 2.57
N ARG A 216 -23.01 -4.04 3.88
CA ARG A 216 -22.38 -2.97 4.66
C ARG A 216 -21.76 -3.51 5.93
N GLY A 217 -20.68 -2.86 6.35
CA GLY A 217 -19.97 -3.13 7.60
C GLY A 217 -18.51 -3.49 7.38
N TRP A 218 -17.81 -3.74 8.49
CA TRP A 218 -16.40 -4.10 8.46
C TRP A 218 -16.22 -5.53 7.93
N ARG A 219 -15.62 -5.66 6.75
CA ARG A 219 -15.31 -6.92 6.06
C ARG A 219 -13.80 -7.20 6.02
N GLY A 220 -13.03 -6.45 6.80
CA GLY A 220 -11.57 -6.52 6.80
C GLY A 220 -11.02 -7.84 7.37
N PRO A 221 -9.69 -7.92 7.53
CA PRO A 221 -8.73 -6.85 7.30
C PRO A 221 -8.55 -6.54 5.80
N TYR A 222 -8.39 -5.26 5.47
CA TYR A 222 -8.21 -4.80 4.07
C TYR A 222 -6.73 -4.76 3.67
N LEU A 223 -5.84 -4.71 4.66
CA LEU A 223 -4.40 -4.85 4.55
C LEU A 223 -3.91 -5.97 5.49
N HIS A 224 -2.83 -6.64 5.12
CA HIS A 224 -2.19 -7.64 5.98
C HIS A 224 -1.02 -7.02 6.75
N ARG A 225 -0.78 -7.49 7.98
CA ARG A 225 0.24 -6.97 8.91
C ARG A 225 1.68 -7.26 8.45
N GLU A 226 1.88 -8.11 7.45
CA GLU A 226 3.19 -8.58 6.98
C GLU A 226 4.11 -7.46 6.46
N GLY A 227 3.55 -6.30 6.08
CA GLY A 227 4.30 -5.09 5.69
C GLY A 227 4.19 -3.92 6.68
N SER A 228 3.49 -4.08 7.81
CA SER A 228 3.39 -3.02 8.82
C SER A 228 4.43 -3.24 9.91
N ARG A 229 5.24 -2.22 10.19
CA ARG A 229 6.20 -2.24 11.30
C ARG A 229 5.64 -1.42 12.46
N SER A 230 5.82 -1.92 13.68
CA SER A 230 5.64 -1.09 14.88
C SER A 230 6.87 -0.20 14.99
N VAL A 231 6.70 1.09 14.76
CA VAL A 231 7.77 2.08 14.91
C VAL A 231 7.68 2.67 16.32
N PRO A 232 8.76 2.64 17.13
CA PRO A 232 8.80 3.39 18.38
C PRO A 232 8.66 4.86 18.04
N ALA A 233 7.73 5.54 18.70
CA ALA A 233 7.32 6.86 18.26
C ALA A 233 8.30 7.97 18.70
N GLY A 234 8.52 8.93 17.78
CA GLY A 234 9.54 10.00 17.80
C GLY A 234 10.75 9.63 16.91
N ASP A 235 11.29 10.46 16.02
CA ASP A 235 11.05 11.86 15.65
C ASP A 235 10.75 11.92 14.14
N ASP A 236 9.97 12.93 13.72
CA ASP A 236 9.74 13.35 12.33
C ASP A 236 8.50 12.86 11.56
N LEU A 237 7.52 12.17 12.16
CA LEU A 237 6.16 12.09 11.57
C LEU A 237 5.02 12.44 12.53
N THR A 238 5.35 13.50 13.30
CA THR A 238 4.53 14.59 13.87
C THR A 238 3.32 14.26 14.74
N GLY A 239 3.47 13.28 15.65
CA GLY A 239 2.59 13.11 16.80
C GLY A 239 3.32 12.46 17.98
N PRO A 240 2.86 12.65 19.22
CA PRO A 240 3.42 12.10 20.44
C PRO A 240 3.26 10.58 20.50
N PRO A 241 4.07 9.92 21.32
CA PRO A 241 4.36 8.52 21.15
C PRO A 241 3.26 7.60 21.67
N VAL A 242 2.51 6.96 20.75
CA VAL A 242 1.67 5.81 21.10
C VAL A 242 2.50 4.54 20.97
N PRO A 243 2.65 3.74 22.04
CA PRO A 243 3.45 2.53 21.98
C PRO A 243 2.71 1.50 21.10
N GLU A 244 3.30 1.15 19.96
CA GLU A 244 2.93 -0.01 19.10
C GLU A 244 1.73 0.12 18.15
N VAL A 245 1.56 1.25 17.45
CA VAL A 245 0.58 1.28 16.34
C VAL A 245 1.22 0.77 15.03
N PRO A 246 0.56 -0.13 14.27
CA PRO A 246 1.07 -0.58 12.99
C PRO A 246 1.06 0.56 11.96
N VAL A 247 2.24 0.88 11.43
CA VAL A 247 2.42 1.83 10.33
C VAL A 247 2.86 1.08 9.08
N VAL A 248 2.31 1.43 7.93
CA VAL A 248 2.72 0.86 6.63
C VAL A 248 3.85 1.72 6.08
N LEU A 249 5.01 1.09 5.86
CA LEU A 249 6.22 1.78 5.39
C LEU A 249 6.46 1.50 3.91
N ASP A 250 7.05 2.48 3.24
CA ASP A 250 7.58 2.39 1.89
C ASP A 250 8.99 1.76 1.90
N PRO A 251 9.60 1.51 0.72
CA PRO A 251 10.91 0.87 0.61
C PRO A 251 12.08 1.66 1.21
N TRP A 252 11.90 2.95 1.48
CA TRP A 252 12.90 3.80 2.15
C TRP A 252 12.68 3.87 3.67
N GLY A 253 11.61 3.22 4.18
CA GLY A 253 11.29 3.14 5.59
C GLY A 253 10.43 4.29 6.09
N ASN A 254 9.93 5.13 5.19
CA ASN A 254 9.02 6.23 5.49
C ASN A 254 7.57 5.71 5.39
N PRO A 255 6.62 6.20 6.19
CA PRO A 255 5.26 5.72 6.13
C PRO A 255 4.48 6.32 4.98
N PHE A 256 3.53 5.54 4.48
CA PHE A 256 2.55 6.04 3.55
C PHE A 256 1.56 6.97 4.23
N LEU A 257 1.28 8.10 3.59
CA LEU A 257 0.38 9.13 4.10
C LEU A 257 -0.94 9.12 3.34
N LEU A 258 -2.05 9.07 4.06
CA LEU A 258 -3.40 9.25 3.53
C LEU A 258 -3.89 10.65 3.88
N PHE A 259 -3.98 11.53 2.88
CA PHE A 259 -4.59 12.84 3.04
C PHE A 259 -6.08 12.77 2.65
N LEU A 260 -6.92 13.28 3.54
CA LEU A 260 -8.36 13.34 3.37
C LEU A 260 -8.80 14.79 3.49
N ASP A 261 -9.67 15.25 2.61
CA ASP A 261 -10.17 16.62 2.68
C ASP A 261 -11.10 16.84 3.87
N ALA A 262 -10.90 17.93 4.59
CA ALA A 262 -11.70 18.27 5.76
C ALA A 262 -13.13 18.69 5.38
N ALA A 263 -13.30 19.37 4.24
CA ALA A 263 -14.58 19.94 3.84
C ALA A 263 -15.56 18.90 3.30
N THR A 264 -15.08 17.89 2.59
CA THR A 264 -15.89 16.80 2.03
C THR A 264 -15.37 15.42 2.46
N PRO A 265 -15.73 14.96 3.66
CA PRO A 265 -15.09 13.83 4.35
C PRO A 265 -15.09 12.50 3.60
N ASP A 266 -16.09 12.25 2.75
CA ASP A 266 -16.23 10.98 2.01
C ASP A 266 -16.01 11.13 0.49
N ASP A 267 -15.49 12.27 0.01
CA ASP A 267 -15.20 12.46 -1.42
C ASP A 267 -13.80 11.91 -1.79
N LEU A 268 -13.78 10.83 -2.56
CA LEU A 268 -12.57 10.21 -3.08
C LEU A 268 -11.74 11.12 -3.98
N ARG A 269 -12.36 12.11 -4.63
CA ARG A 269 -11.67 12.99 -5.58
C ARG A 269 -10.62 13.88 -4.91
N LEU A 270 -10.81 14.15 -3.62
CA LEU A 270 -9.93 14.99 -2.83
C LEU A 270 -9.01 14.18 -1.92
N ALA A 271 -9.15 12.85 -1.91
CA ALA A 271 -8.30 11.96 -1.14
C ALA A 271 -7.10 11.49 -1.99
N ARG A 272 -5.92 11.49 -1.35
CA ARG A 272 -4.66 11.06 -1.98
C ARG A 272 -3.80 10.24 -1.02
N LEU A 273 -3.06 9.30 -1.60
CA LEU A 273 -2.01 8.54 -0.95
C LEU A 273 -0.65 9.06 -1.41
N VAL A 274 0.30 9.19 -0.49
CA VAL A 274 1.63 9.73 -0.76
C VAL A 274 2.69 8.83 -0.11
N SER A 275 3.77 8.53 -0.82
CA SER A 275 5.06 8.09 -0.27
C SER A 275 6.01 9.27 -0.32
N LEU A 276 6.79 9.43 0.75
CA LEU A 276 7.73 10.53 0.96
C LEU A 276 9.05 10.33 0.19
N GLY A 277 9.21 9.19 -0.50
CA GLY A 277 10.42 8.94 -1.27
C GLY A 277 11.68 8.76 -0.42
N PRO A 278 12.85 8.75 -1.06
CA PRO A 278 14.17 8.65 -0.42
C PRO A 278 14.46 9.72 0.64
N ASP A 279 13.99 10.95 0.45
CA ASP A 279 14.34 12.07 1.34
C ASP A 279 13.48 12.15 2.60
N GLY A 280 12.31 11.50 2.60
CA GLY A 280 11.39 11.47 3.72
C GLY A 280 10.69 12.79 3.97
N ALA A 281 10.78 13.77 3.06
CA ALA A 281 10.29 15.12 3.26
C ALA A 281 9.10 15.42 2.35
N LEU A 282 7.95 15.73 2.97
CA LEU A 282 6.74 16.04 2.20
C LEU A 282 6.89 17.33 1.38
N GLY A 283 6.48 17.28 0.13
CA GLY A 283 6.53 18.37 -0.84
C GLY A 283 7.87 18.46 -1.59
N SER A 284 8.72 17.44 -1.46
CA SER A 284 9.95 17.29 -2.22
C SER A 284 9.66 16.86 -3.67
N GLY A 285 10.72 16.79 -4.49
CA GLY A 285 10.60 16.38 -5.89
C GLY A 285 10.49 14.86 -6.10
N ASP A 286 10.72 14.08 -5.05
CA ASP A 286 10.76 12.62 -5.02
C ASP A 286 9.51 11.99 -4.39
N ASP A 287 8.57 12.80 -3.90
CA ASP A 287 7.24 12.36 -3.49
C ASP A 287 6.52 11.59 -4.61
N ILE A 288 5.96 10.43 -4.26
CA ILE A 288 5.14 9.62 -5.17
C ILE A 288 3.70 9.63 -4.66
N GLU A 289 2.79 10.30 -5.37
CA GLU A 289 1.37 10.39 -5.01
C GLU A 289 0.41 9.68 -5.98
N VAL A 290 -0.66 9.10 -5.42
CA VAL A 290 -1.76 8.49 -6.16
C VAL A 290 -3.10 9.01 -5.62
N ARG A 291 -3.96 9.50 -6.52
CA ARG A 291 -5.34 9.90 -6.17
C ARG A 291 -6.28 8.70 -6.08
N LEU A 292 -7.31 8.80 -5.24
CA LEU A 292 -8.26 7.70 -5.04
C LEU A 292 -9.40 7.63 -6.09
N GLN A 293 -9.60 8.69 -6.90
CA GLN A 293 -10.62 8.76 -7.97
C GLN A 293 -10.45 7.76 -9.11
#